data_AF-A0A3D3I8Q2-F1
#
_entry.id   AF-A0A3D3I8Q2-F1
#
_cell.length_a   1.000
_cell.length_b   1.000
_cell.length_c   1.000
_cell.angle_alpha   90.00
_cell.angle_beta   90.00
_cell.angle_gamma   90.00
#
_symmetry.space_group_name_H-M   'P 1'
#
loop_
_entity.id
_entity.type
_entity.pdbx_description
1 polymer ?
#
loop_
_entity_poly.entity_id
_entity_poly.type
_entity_poly.pdbx_seq_one_letter_code
_entity_poly.pdbx_strand_id
1 'polypeptide(L)'
;MKLIKTILIFSFFVAFSFSGFGQSSAMSFSREFGQPDKLVQMYPNPATDYLTVKLQTPDAGSVQLAMHSVIGNVLEIEKEQIDDYEVRLRIKDLPSGYYFLSIKEENSGLKASYKFLKR
;
A
#
# COMPACT_ATOMS: atom_id res chain seq x y z
N MET A 1 4.51 31.65 47.09
CA MET A 1 5.04 30.33 46.66
C MET A 1 3.97 29.29 46.31
N LYS A 2 2.81 29.22 47.00
CA LYS A 2 1.78 28.20 46.70
C LYS A 2 1.09 28.42 45.34
N LEU A 3 0.75 29.67 45.00
CA LEU A 3 0.06 30.01 43.75
C LEU A 3 0.90 29.71 42.48
N ILE A 4 2.20 30.03 42.51
CA ILE A 4 3.13 29.73 41.41
C ILE A 4 3.29 28.22 41.21
N LYS A 5 3.33 27.43 42.30
CA LYS A 5 3.37 25.97 42.20
C LYS A 5 2.07 25.40 41.62
N THR A 6 0.91 25.96 41.97
CA THR A 6 -0.39 25.52 41.40
C THR A 6 -0.48 25.83 39.90
N ILE A 7 0.01 26.99 39.45
CA ILE A 7 0.03 27.36 38.03
C ILE A 7 0.98 26.44 37.25
N LEU A 8 2.14 26.10 37.79
CA LEU A 8 3.10 25.18 37.15
C LEU A 8 2.54 23.75 37.02
N ILE A 9 1.83 23.25 38.03
CA ILE A 9 1.20 21.91 37.97
C ILE A 9 0.05 21.89 36.96
N PHE A 10 -0.75 22.95 36.88
CA PHE A 10 -1.83 23.05 35.91
C PHE A 10 -1.30 23.14 34.47
N SER A 11 -0.22 23.90 34.24
CA SER A 11 0.44 24.00 32.93
C SER A 11 1.02 22.67 32.45
N PHE A 12 1.55 21.84 33.37
CA PHE A 12 2.06 20.51 33.04
C PHE A 12 0.95 19.55 32.60
N PHE A 13 -0.25 19.65 33.19
CA PHE A 13 -1.40 18.84 32.80
C PHE A 13 -2.00 19.22 31.44
N VAL A 14 -1.98 20.51 31.08
CA VAL A 14 -2.46 20.98 29.78
C VAL A 14 -1.53 20.53 28.64
N ALA A 15 -0.21 20.49 28.88
CA ALA A 15 0.75 20.04 27.86
C ALA A 15 0.64 18.54 27.53
N PHE A 16 0.22 17.69 28.49
CA PHE A 16 0.08 16.26 28.27
C PHE A 16 -1.10 15.92 27.32
N SER A 17 -2.17 16.72 27.35
CA SER A 17 -3.36 16.52 26.52
C SER A 17 -3.16 16.84 25.02
N PHE A 18 -2.11 17.56 24.64
CA PHE A 18 -1.81 17.85 23.23
C PHE A 18 -1.06 16.74 22.49
N SER A 19 -0.55 15.73 23.21
CA SER A 19 0.21 14.61 22.61
C SER A 19 -0.67 13.58 21.89
N GLY A 20 -2.00 13.68 22.01
CA GLY A 20 -2.97 12.76 21.39
C GLY A 20 -3.24 12.98 19.90
N PHE A 21 -2.76 14.07 19.30
CA PHE A 21 -3.04 14.43 17.89
C PHE A 21 -1.95 13.97 16.89
N GLY A 22 -1.06 13.06 17.30
CA GLY A 22 0.02 12.53 16.45
C GLY A 22 -0.36 11.37 15.52
N GLN A 23 -1.58 10.84 15.59
CA GLN A 23 -2.07 9.80 14.67
C GLN A 23 -3.11 10.37 13.69
N SER A 24 -2.68 11.31 12.85
CA SER A 24 -3.44 11.75 11.67
C SER A 24 -2.63 11.53 10.39
N SER A 25 -2.17 10.30 10.20
CA SER A 25 -1.79 9.76 8.89
C SER A 25 -2.07 8.27 8.82
N ALA A 26 -3.13 7.80 9.48
CA ALA A 26 -3.82 6.61 8.99
C ALA A 26 -4.55 7.05 7.72
N MET A 27 -3.87 6.95 6.57
CA MET A 27 -4.51 7.05 5.26
C MET A 27 -5.75 6.16 5.32
N SER A 28 -6.93 6.78 5.19
CA SER A 28 -8.22 6.12 5.30
C SER A 28 -8.31 5.03 4.23
N PHE A 29 -8.00 3.79 4.60
CA PHE A 29 -8.23 2.58 3.80
C PHE A 29 -9.72 2.21 3.89
N SER A 30 -10.56 3.16 3.49
CA SER A 30 -12.02 3.03 3.54
C SER A 30 -12.64 4.04 2.57
N ARG A 31 -12.23 3.97 1.31
CA ARG A 31 -13.08 4.42 0.19
C ARG A 31 -13.56 3.17 -0.53
N GLU A 32 -14.85 2.92 -0.41
CA GLU A 32 -15.68 2.12 -1.31
C GLU A 32 -15.03 0.83 -1.85
N PHE A 33 -15.35 -0.30 -1.22
CA PHE A 33 -15.27 -1.61 -1.87
C PHE A 33 -16.30 -1.71 -3.01
N GLY A 34 -16.14 -0.91 -4.07
CA GLY A 34 -16.41 -1.42 -5.41
C GLY A 34 -15.40 -2.54 -5.61
N GLN A 35 -15.86 -3.79 -5.61
CA GLN A 35 -15.04 -5.02 -5.59
C GLN A 35 -13.65 -4.82 -6.24
N PRO A 36 -12.55 -4.68 -5.47
CA PRO A 36 -11.22 -4.45 -6.03
C PRO A 36 -10.79 -5.61 -6.93
N ASP A 37 -11.33 -6.81 -6.70
CA ASP A 37 -11.14 -8.00 -7.52
C ASP A 37 -11.60 -7.82 -8.99
N LYS A 38 -12.38 -6.77 -9.29
CA LYS A 38 -12.83 -6.42 -10.64
C LYS A 38 -11.93 -5.42 -11.36
N LEU A 39 -10.79 -5.01 -10.83
CA LEU A 39 -9.91 -4.09 -11.55
C LEU A 39 -8.68 -4.81 -12.11
N VAL A 40 -8.18 -5.79 -11.36
CA VAL A 40 -6.94 -6.50 -11.69
C VAL A 40 -7.02 -7.97 -11.27
N GLN A 41 -6.54 -8.85 -12.14
CA GLN A 41 -6.36 -10.28 -11.86
C GLN A 41 -4.86 -10.57 -11.75
N MET A 42 -4.45 -11.30 -10.71
CA MET A 42 -3.06 -11.68 -10.50
C MET A 42 -2.91 -13.19 -10.50
N TYR A 43 -2.00 -13.71 -11.32
CA TYR A 43 -1.78 -15.14 -11.44
C TYR A 43 -0.34 -15.48 -11.84
N PRO A 44 0.17 -16.67 -11.50
CA PRO A 44 -0.45 -17.62 -10.56
C PRO A 44 -0.39 -17.09 -9.13
N ASN A 45 -1.35 -17.47 -8.30
CA ASN A 45 -1.30 -17.25 -6.85
C ASN A 45 -1.61 -18.59 -6.17
N PRO A 46 -0.61 -19.30 -5.61
CA PRO A 46 0.74 -18.82 -5.29
C PRO A 46 1.70 -18.68 -6.49
N ALA A 47 2.58 -17.69 -6.45
CA ALA A 47 3.58 -17.40 -7.49
C ALA A 47 4.97 -17.95 -7.13
N THR A 48 5.79 -18.29 -8.13
CA THR A 48 7.16 -18.81 -7.93
C THR A 48 8.20 -17.89 -8.55
N ASP A 49 8.29 -17.79 -9.87
CA ASP A 49 9.32 -16.95 -10.52
C ASP A 49 8.76 -15.63 -11.04
N TYR A 50 7.52 -15.67 -11.51
CA TYR A 50 6.83 -14.55 -12.11
C TYR A 50 5.42 -14.43 -11.56
N LEU A 51 4.96 -13.18 -11.44
CA LEU A 51 3.57 -12.83 -11.22
C LEU A 51 3.07 -12.05 -12.43
N THR A 52 2.03 -12.56 -13.09
CA THR A 52 1.34 -11.83 -14.15
C THR A 52 0.20 -11.03 -13.53
N VAL A 53 0.12 -9.76 -13.93
CA VAL A 53 -0.87 -8.79 -13.50
C VAL A 53 -1.67 -8.39 -14.73
N LYS A 54 -2.94 -8.78 -14.77
CA LYS A 54 -3.87 -8.48 -15.85
C LYS A 54 -4.85 -7.39 -15.44
N LEU A 55 -4.79 -6.27 -16.13
CA LEU A 55 -5.64 -5.10 -15.97
C LEU A 55 -6.94 -5.26 -16.76
N GLN A 56 -8.05 -4.69 -16.28
CA GLN A 56 -9.31 -4.69 -17.02
C GLN A 56 -9.43 -3.55 -18.04
N THR A 57 -8.66 -2.48 -17.87
CA THR A 57 -8.61 -1.34 -18.80
C THR A 57 -7.29 -1.33 -19.58
N PRO A 58 -7.31 -0.95 -20.87
CA PRO A 58 -6.09 -0.83 -21.68
C PRO A 58 -5.32 0.41 -21.24
N ASP A 59 -4.36 0.24 -20.34
CA ASP A 59 -3.27 1.21 -20.11
C ASP A 59 -2.19 0.68 -19.16
N ALA A 60 -1.62 -0.50 -19.45
CA ALA A 60 -0.55 -1.07 -18.64
C ALA A 60 0.66 -0.13 -18.44
N GLY A 61 0.88 0.80 -19.36
CA GLY A 61 1.95 1.80 -19.29
C GLY A 61 1.69 2.95 -18.31
N SER A 62 0.45 3.40 -18.14
CA SER A 62 0.13 4.55 -17.26
C SER A 62 -0.12 4.17 -15.80
N VAL A 63 -0.20 2.87 -15.51
CA VAL A 63 -0.44 2.37 -14.15
C VAL A 63 0.87 2.29 -13.37
N GLN A 64 0.89 2.96 -12.21
CA GLN A 64 2.00 2.89 -11.27
C GLN A 64 1.85 1.64 -10.39
N LEU A 65 2.77 0.69 -10.58
CA LEU A 65 2.86 -0.52 -9.78
C LEU A 65 3.96 -0.36 -8.73
N ALA A 66 3.63 -0.63 -7.47
CA ALA A 66 4.58 -0.66 -6.36
C ALA A 66 4.39 -1.93 -5.55
N MET A 67 5.46 -2.68 -5.32
CA MET A 67 5.40 -3.87 -4.49
C MET A 67 5.86 -3.56 -3.07
N HIS A 68 5.16 -4.14 -2.10
CA HIS A 68 5.42 -3.99 -0.68
C HIS A 68 5.53 -5.35 0.01
N SER A 69 6.43 -5.44 0.98
CA SER A 69 6.44 -6.52 1.98
C SER A 69 5.27 -6.39 2.96
N VAL A 70 5.02 -7.42 3.78
CA VAL A 70 3.98 -7.39 4.83
C VAL A 70 4.17 -6.24 5.83
N ILE A 71 5.42 -5.82 6.07
CA ILE A 71 5.76 -4.72 6.98
C ILE A 71 5.82 -3.35 6.27
N GLY A 72 5.47 -3.29 4.97
CA GLY A 72 5.32 -2.04 4.22
C GLY A 72 6.54 -1.57 3.43
N ASN A 73 7.70 -2.24 3.55
CA ASN A 73 8.90 -1.89 2.76
C ASN A 73 8.61 -1.98 1.26
N VAL A 74 8.97 -0.94 0.50
CA VAL A 74 8.90 -0.91 -0.96
C VAL A 74 10.01 -1.79 -1.53
N LEU A 75 9.67 -2.62 -2.51
CA LEU A 75 10.57 -3.54 -3.17
C LEU A 75 10.69 -3.16 -4.65
N GLU A 76 11.93 -3.01 -5.11
CA GLU A 76 12.21 -2.86 -6.53
C GLU A 76 12.14 -4.21 -7.23
N ILE A 77 11.39 -4.27 -8.33
CA ILE A 77 11.29 -5.45 -9.17
C ILE A 77 11.30 -5.10 -10.63
N GLU A 78 11.90 -6.02 -11.40
CA GLU A 78 11.86 -5.98 -12.85
C GLU A 78 10.42 -6.23 -13.31
N LYS A 79 9.90 -5.25 -14.05
CA LYS A 79 8.61 -5.33 -14.72
C LYS A 79 8.84 -5.42 -16.24
N GLU A 80 8.11 -6.33 -16.86
CA GLU A 80 8.09 -6.53 -18.30
C GLU A 80 6.66 -6.33 -18.77
N GLN A 81 6.43 -5.36 -19.65
CA GLN A 81 5.12 -5.18 -20.27
C GLN A 81 4.97 -6.23 -21.38
N ILE A 82 3.97 -7.11 -21.24
CA ILE A 82 3.69 -8.16 -22.22
C ILE A 82 2.76 -7.61 -23.31
N ASP A 83 1.73 -6.87 -22.91
CA ASP A 83 0.82 -6.14 -23.79
C ASP A 83 0.18 -4.93 -23.06
N ASP A 84 -0.86 -4.33 -23.61
CA ASP A 84 -1.54 -3.15 -23.05
C ASP A 84 -2.39 -3.46 -21.80
N TYR A 85 -2.62 -4.73 -21.49
CA TYR A 85 -3.41 -5.23 -20.37
C TYR A 85 -2.59 -6.06 -19.39
N GLU A 86 -1.44 -6.58 -19.79
CA GLU A 86 -0.66 -7.54 -19.02
C GLU A 86 0.77 -7.03 -18.74
N VAL A 87 1.11 -7.05 -17.46
CA VAL A 87 2.46 -6.80 -16.96
C VAL A 87 2.95 -8.03 -16.23
N ARG A 88 4.15 -8.47 -16.55
CA ARG A 88 4.84 -9.55 -15.86
C ARG A 88 5.86 -8.97 -14.89
N LEU A 89 5.80 -9.43 -13.64
CA LEU A 89 6.71 -9.04 -12.58
C LEU A 89 7.63 -10.20 -12.26
N ARG A 90 8.95 -9.98 -12.33
CA ARG A 90 9.93 -10.99 -11.91
C ARG A 90 10.08 -10.94 -10.39
N ILE A 91 9.70 -12.02 -9.72
CA ILE A 91 9.68 -12.14 -8.26
C ILE A 91 10.59 -13.25 -7.74
N LYS A 92 11.32 -13.93 -8.63
CA LYS A 92 12.16 -15.10 -8.34
C LYS A 92 13.09 -14.89 -7.14
N ASP A 93 13.67 -13.69 -7.05
CA ASP A 93 14.68 -13.35 -6.04
C ASP A 93 14.07 -12.92 -4.70
N LEU A 94 12.74 -12.91 -4.58
CA LEU A 94 12.04 -12.62 -3.33
C LEU A 94 11.94 -13.87 -2.44
N PRO A 95 12.10 -13.71 -1.11
CA PRO A 95 11.78 -14.76 -0.15
C PRO A 95 10.32 -15.24 -0.25
N SER A 96 10.08 -16.48 0.15
CA SER A 96 8.72 -17.02 0.29
C SER A 96 7.94 -16.23 1.35
N GLY A 97 6.69 -15.86 1.05
CA GLY A 97 5.89 -15.06 1.95
C GLY A 97 4.75 -14.33 1.27
N TYR A 98 4.02 -13.54 2.05
CA TYR A 98 2.97 -12.67 1.53
C TYR A 98 3.53 -11.33 1.10
N TYR A 99 2.99 -10.81 0.01
CA TYR A 99 3.35 -9.50 -0.54
C TYR A 99 2.10 -8.76 -0.97
N PHE A 100 2.22 -7.44 -1.06
CA PHE A 100 1.17 -6.55 -1.51
C PHE A 100 1.63 -5.82 -2.77
N LEU A 101 0.83 -5.91 -3.84
CA LEU A 101 1.00 -5.12 -5.04
C LEU A 101 0.03 -3.94 -4.99
N SER A 102 0.56 -2.73 -4.84
CA SER A 102 -0.17 -1.48 -4.91
C SER A 102 -0.24 -1.01 -6.36
N ILE A 103 -1.42 -0.61 -6.78
CA ILE A 103 -1.76 -0.19 -8.13
C ILE A 103 -2.39 1.18 -8.04
N LYS A 104 -1.78 2.16 -8.71
CA LYS A 104 -2.26 3.53 -8.75
C LYS A 104 -2.43 3.97 -10.20
N GLU A 105 -3.64 4.38 -10.54
CA GLU A 105 -3.96 4.96 -11.84
C GLU A 105 -3.96 6.49 -11.72
N GLU A 106 -3.21 7.15 -12.61
CA GLU A 106 -3.01 8.60 -12.54
C GLU A 106 -4.28 9.38 -12.90
N ASN A 107 -5.03 8.90 -13.88
CA ASN A 107 -6.21 9.58 -14.43
C ASN A 107 -7.44 9.49 -13.52
N SER A 108 -7.71 8.32 -12.94
CA SER A 108 -8.88 8.09 -12.09
C SER A 108 -8.65 8.42 -10.62
N GLY A 109 -7.38 8.57 -10.22
CA GLY A 109 -6.97 8.65 -8.81
C GLY A 109 -7.20 7.35 -8.03
N LEU A 110 -7.54 6.26 -8.73
CA LEU A 110 -7.78 4.96 -8.13
C LEU A 110 -6.49 4.42 -7.50
N LYS A 111 -6.61 3.93 -6.27
CA LYS A 111 -5.54 3.27 -5.53
C LYS A 111 -6.09 1.99 -4.94
N ALA A 112 -5.52 0.85 -5.33
CA ALA A 112 -5.86 -0.45 -4.79
C ALA A 112 -4.59 -1.22 -4.42
N SER A 113 -4.68 -2.11 -3.44
CA SER A 113 -3.57 -3.00 -3.06
C SER A 113 -4.07 -4.44 -3.01
N TYR A 114 -3.32 -5.34 -3.64
CA TYR A 114 -3.68 -6.74 -3.78
C TYR A 114 -2.65 -7.64 -3.11
N LYS A 115 -3.12 -8.63 -2.34
CA LYS A 115 -2.26 -9.59 -1.66
C LYS A 115 -2.00 -10.81 -2.56
N PHE A 116 -0.76 -11.26 -2.63
CA PHE A 116 -0.41 -12.56 -3.23
C PHE A 116 0.59 -13.34 -2.36
N LEU A 117 0.68 -14.65 -2.58
CA LEU A 117 1.63 -15.54 -1.91
C LEU A 117 2.77 -15.91 -2.87
N LYS A 118 4.02 -15.63 -2.47
CA LYS A 118 5.24 -16.14 -3.09
C LYS A 118 5.64 -17.46 -2.43
N ARG A 119 5.89 -18.50 -3.22
CA ARG A 119 6.45 -19.79 -2.79
C ARG A 119 7.95 -19.84 -2.95
#